data_AF-A0A7G8IN47-F1
#
_entry.id   AF-A0A7G8IN47-F1
#
_cell.length_a   1.000
_cell.length_b   1.000
_cell.length_c   1.000
_cell.angle_alpha   90.00
_cell.angle_beta   90.00
_cell.angle_gamma   90.00
#
_symmetry.space_group_name_H-M   'P 1'
#
loop_
_entity.id
_entity.type
_entity.pdbx_description
1 polymer ?
#
loop_
_entity_poly.entity_id
_entity_poly.type
_entity_poly.pdbx_seq_one_letter_code
_entity_poly.pdbx_strand_id
1 'polypeptide(L)'
;MIPQLRDPFVVVASEAQVTSPGLGMPLRLIPNEQLVLERIPDPEAELWGWERFAHTINGYEVMGGFEHCADLANCRTPTTLTELRCCLFFEARRERHSGGMSTNEEWIRELLRAIRRKVETGELD
;
A
#
# COMPACT_ATOMS: atom_id res chain seq x y z
N MET A 1 9.50 -13.68 51.98
CA MET A 1 9.35 -14.80 51.04
C MET A 1 8.45 -14.33 49.92
N ILE A 2 8.99 -14.29 48.70
CA ILE A 2 8.38 -13.99 47.38
C ILE A 2 8.16 -12.50 47.02
N PRO A 3 8.54 -12.04 45.79
CA PRO A 3 8.87 -10.65 45.47
C PRO A 3 7.91 -9.97 44.46
N GLN A 4 8.21 -8.69 44.23
CA GLN A 4 7.67 -7.69 43.28
C GLN A 4 7.16 -8.22 41.92
N LEU A 5 5.95 -7.77 41.54
CA LEU A 5 5.38 -7.97 40.22
C LEU A 5 6.04 -7.01 39.21
N ARG A 6 6.67 -7.57 38.17
CA ARG A 6 7.19 -6.86 36.99
C ARG A 6 6.31 -7.24 35.81
N ASP A 7 5.77 -6.27 35.08
CA ASP A 7 5.44 -6.47 33.66
C ASP A 7 6.73 -6.52 32.85
N PRO A 8 6.82 -7.40 31.84
CA PRO A 8 6.88 -6.86 30.48
C PRO A 8 6.27 -7.77 29.38
N PHE A 9 5.61 -7.13 28.42
CA PHE A 9 5.81 -7.26 26.97
C PHE A 9 5.76 -8.67 26.29
N VAL A 10 4.74 -8.84 25.42
CA VAL A 10 4.81 -9.27 24.00
C VAL A 10 4.65 -10.76 23.58
N VAL A 11 4.07 -10.91 22.36
CA VAL A 11 4.04 -12.05 21.40
C VAL A 11 2.76 -12.93 21.46
N VAL A 12 2.01 -13.31 20.42
CA VAL A 12 1.94 -13.07 18.95
C VAL A 12 0.62 -13.69 18.43
N ALA A 13 0.12 -13.15 17.31
CA ALA A 13 -0.72 -13.68 16.23
C ALA A 13 -1.83 -14.72 16.50
N SER A 14 -2.97 -14.48 15.86
CA SER A 14 -3.57 -15.52 15.01
C SER A 14 -4.15 -14.88 13.76
N GLU A 15 -3.56 -15.24 12.63
CA GLU A 15 -4.03 -14.96 11.28
C GLU A 15 -5.44 -15.51 11.08
N ALA A 16 -6.29 -14.73 10.41
CA ALA A 16 -7.43 -15.24 9.67
C ALA A 16 -7.31 -14.74 8.24
N GLN A 17 -6.41 -15.36 7.47
CA GLN A 17 -6.36 -15.18 6.03
C GLN A 17 -7.54 -15.92 5.41
N VAL A 18 -8.61 -15.19 5.09
CA VAL A 18 -9.71 -15.71 4.28
C VAL A 18 -9.24 -15.70 2.81
N THR A 19 -8.79 -16.86 2.33
CA THR A 19 -8.47 -17.08 0.92
C THR A 19 -9.73 -17.41 0.14
N SER A 20 -10.19 -16.49 -0.70
CA SER A 20 -11.18 -16.76 -1.75
C SER A 20 -10.50 -17.42 -2.96
N PRO A 21 -11.10 -18.46 -3.58
CA PRO A 21 -10.52 -19.13 -4.74
C PRO A 21 -10.95 -18.41 -6.02
N GLY A 22 -10.04 -17.67 -6.64
CA GLY A 22 -10.25 -17.12 -7.98
C GLY A 22 -9.39 -15.89 -8.27
N LEU A 23 -8.38 -16.09 -9.11
CA LEU A 23 -7.54 -15.10 -9.79
C LEU A 23 -6.29 -14.60 -9.03
N GLY A 24 -5.16 -15.26 -9.35
CA GLY A 24 -3.82 -14.65 -9.32
C GLY A 24 -2.97 -14.96 -8.09
N MET A 25 -1.80 -15.55 -8.33
CA MET A 25 -0.69 -15.81 -7.41
C MET A 25 -0.58 -14.80 -6.25
N PRO A 26 -0.22 -15.23 -5.02
CA PRO A 26 -0.19 -14.35 -3.86
C PRO A 26 0.63 -13.10 -4.17
N LEU A 27 0.00 -11.95 -3.98
CA LEU A 27 0.64 -10.66 -4.03
C LEU A 27 1.73 -10.67 -2.96
N ARG A 28 2.97 -10.94 -3.37
CA ARG A 28 4.11 -10.83 -2.48
C ARG A 28 4.20 -9.37 -2.07
N LEU A 29 3.90 -9.10 -0.81
CA LEU A 29 4.10 -7.79 -0.21
C LEU A 29 5.56 -7.36 -0.41
N ILE A 30 5.76 -6.12 -0.82
CA ILE A 30 7.08 -5.50 -0.95
C ILE A 30 7.14 -4.42 0.13
N PRO A 31 7.93 -4.62 1.20
CA PRO A 31 8.16 -3.57 2.19
C PRO A 31 8.97 -2.43 1.56
N ASN A 32 8.84 -1.22 2.11
CA ASN A 32 9.39 -0.01 1.49
C ASN A 32 10.92 -0.08 1.36
N GLU A 33 11.60 -0.72 2.30
CA GLU A 33 13.06 -0.90 2.31
C GLU A 33 13.56 -1.84 1.20
N GLN A 34 12.67 -2.63 0.60
CA GLN A 34 12.98 -3.53 -0.53
C GLN A 34 12.48 -2.97 -1.87
N LEU A 35 11.88 -1.76 -1.86
CA LEU A 35 11.37 -1.15 -3.07
C LEU A 35 12.52 -0.58 -3.90
N VAL A 36 12.59 -1.00 -5.16
CA VAL A 36 13.58 -0.53 -6.14
C VAL A 36 12.87 0.03 -7.38
N LEU A 37 13.52 0.94 -8.11
CA LEU A 37 12.90 1.69 -9.21
C LEU A 37 12.39 0.82 -10.34
N GLU A 38 13.00 -0.33 -10.58
CA GLU A 38 12.61 -1.31 -11.59
C GLU A 38 11.30 -2.02 -11.25
N ARG A 39 10.88 -1.98 -9.97
CA ARG A 39 9.61 -2.55 -9.51
C ARG A 39 8.46 -1.55 -9.57
N ILE A 40 8.75 -0.27 -9.76
CA ILE A 40 7.73 0.78 -9.83
C ILE A 40 7.37 1.01 -11.31
N PRO A 41 6.10 0.89 -11.69
CA PRO A 41 5.64 1.20 -13.05
C PRO A 41 6.10 2.60 -13.50
N ASP A 42 6.44 2.71 -14.78
CA ASP A 42 6.84 4.00 -15.38
C ASP A 42 5.61 4.91 -15.51
N PRO A 43 5.58 6.08 -14.85
CA PRO A 43 4.46 7.01 -14.91
C PRO A 43 4.29 7.69 -16.26
N GLU A 44 5.25 7.60 -17.19
CA GLU A 44 5.12 8.16 -18.54
C GLU A 44 4.71 7.11 -19.58
N ALA A 45 4.78 5.82 -19.23
CA ALA A 45 4.39 4.71 -20.10
C ALA A 45 2.89 4.42 -20.01
N GLU A 46 2.45 3.32 -20.64
CA GLU A 46 1.14 2.75 -20.38
C GLU A 46 1.09 2.24 -18.93
N LEU A 47 -0.01 2.53 -18.23
CA LEU A 47 -0.17 2.17 -16.81
C LEU A 47 -0.36 0.66 -16.56
N TRP A 48 -0.02 -0.21 -17.51
CA TRP A 48 -0.21 -1.65 -17.37
C TRP A 48 0.48 -2.19 -16.11
N GLY A 49 -0.31 -2.86 -15.26
CA GLY A 49 0.19 -3.46 -14.03
C GLY A 49 0.31 -2.52 -12.82
N TRP A 50 -0.15 -1.26 -12.92
CA TRP A 50 -0.18 -0.34 -11.78
C TRP A 50 -0.97 -0.91 -10.58
N GLU A 51 -2.12 -1.55 -10.84
CA GLU A 51 -2.95 -2.19 -9.80
C GLU A 51 -2.20 -3.33 -9.10
N ARG A 52 -1.45 -4.12 -9.87
CA ARG A 52 -0.64 -5.22 -9.33
C ARG A 52 0.45 -4.68 -8.42
N PHE A 53 1.08 -3.58 -8.80
CA PHE A 53 2.05 -2.87 -7.98
C PHE A 53 1.39 -2.28 -6.72
N ALA A 54 0.22 -1.65 -6.86
CA ALA A 54 -0.54 -1.05 -5.76
C ALA A 54 -0.87 -2.09 -4.67
N HIS A 55 -1.15 -3.33 -5.07
CA HIS A 55 -1.41 -4.43 -4.16
C HIS A 55 -0.15 -5.09 -3.55
N THR A 56 1.04 -4.54 -3.77
CA THR A 56 2.27 -4.96 -3.04
C THR A 56 2.36 -4.40 -1.63
N ILE A 57 1.40 -3.57 -1.23
CA ILE A 57 1.19 -3.09 0.13
C ILE A 57 -0.26 -3.41 0.54
N ASN A 58 -0.50 -3.66 1.82
CA ASN A 58 -1.84 -3.70 2.38
C ASN A 58 -2.11 -2.37 3.12
N GLY A 59 -2.70 -1.39 2.43
CA GLY A 59 -2.98 -0.08 3.02
C GLY A 59 -3.89 -0.14 4.25
N TYR A 60 -4.73 -1.16 4.38
CA TYR A 60 -5.58 -1.33 5.56
C TYR A 60 -4.79 -1.74 6.80
N GLU A 61 -3.83 -2.65 6.65
CA GLU A 61 -2.98 -3.06 7.78
C GLU A 61 -2.07 -1.91 8.21
N VAL A 62 -1.53 -1.16 7.25
CA VAL A 62 -0.61 -0.06 7.51
C VAL A 62 -1.31 1.14 8.16
N MET A 63 -2.51 1.50 7.69
CA MET A 63 -3.25 2.66 8.21
C MET A 63 -4.15 2.33 9.42
N GLY A 64 -4.20 1.07 9.87
CA GLY A 64 -5.07 0.66 10.98
C GLY A 64 -6.56 0.57 10.60
N GLY A 65 -6.87 0.31 9.34
CA GLY A 65 -8.21 -0.02 8.87
C GLY A 65 -8.63 0.65 7.56
N PHE A 66 -9.86 0.35 7.15
CA PHE A 66 -10.47 0.90 5.93
C PHE A 66 -10.65 2.42 6.00
N GLU A 67 -11.23 2.92 7.09
CA GLU A 67 -11.62 4.34 7.23
C GLU A 67 -10.40 5.26 7.12
N HIS A 68 -9.35 5.00 7.89
CA HIS A 68 -8.10 5.78 7.84
C HIS A 68 -7.45 5.77 6.44
N CYS A 69 -7.45 4.62 5.76
CA CYS A 69 -6.89 4.52 4.40
C CYS A 69 -7.77 5.28 3.38
N ALA A 70 -9.10 5.22 3.54
CA ALA A 70 -10.04 5.94 2.69
C ALA A 70 -9.91 7.46 2.89
N ASP A 71 -9.83 7.92 4.13
CA ASP A 71 -9.67 9.33 4.48
C ASP A 71 -8.39 9.91 3.89
N LEU A 72 -7.26 9.21 4.05
CA LEU A 72 -5.99 9.61 3.43
C LEU A 72 -6.11 9.73 1.90
N ALA A 73 -6.66 8.71 1.24
CA ALA A 73 -6.81 8.69 -0.21
C ALA A 73 -7.78 9.77 -0.72
N ASN A 74 -8.83 10.08 0.04
CA ASN A 74 -9.80 11.10 -0.31
C ASN A 74 -9.27 12.52 -0.09
N CYS A 75 -8.42 12.73 0.93
CA CYS A 75 -7.76 14.01 1.18
C CYS A 75 -6.72 14.36 0.11
N ARG A 76 -6.15 13.35 -0.59
CA ARG A 76 -5.13 13.53 -1.64
C ARG A 76 -3.89 14.34 -1.19
N THR A 77 -3.54 14.23 0.08
CA THR A 77 -2.34 14.88 0.66
C THR A 77 -1.32 13.88 1.20
N PRO A 78 -0.91 12.83 0.44
CA PRO A 78 0.15 11.93 0.89
C PRO A 78 1.51 12.64 0.85
N THR A 79 2.30 12.45 1.90
CA THR A 79 3.61 13.08 2.11
C THR A 79 4.75 12.08 2.23
N THR A 80 4.45 10.89 2.76
CA THR A 80 5.39 9.78 2.97
C THR A 80 5.31 8.76 1.83
N LEU A 81 6.36 7.94 1.64
CA LEU A 81 6.33 6.83 0.69
C LEU A 81 5.21 5.85 1.04
N THR A 82 5.06 5.55 2.33
CA THR A 82 3.96 4.73 2.85
C THR A 82 2.59 5.31 2.48
N GLU A 83 2.33 6.59 2.74
CA GLU A 83 1.06 7.23 2.42
C GLU A 83 0.78 7.22 0.91
N LEU A 84 1.79 7.48 0.08
CA LEU A 84 1.67 7.42 -1.37
C LEU A 84 1.28 6.02 -1.85
N ARG A 85 1.92 4.97 -1.29
CA ARG A 85 1.61 3.57 -1.61
C ARG A 85 0.21 3.18 -1.12
N CYS A 86 -0.23 3.67 0.04
CA CYS A 86 -1.59 3.48 0.56
C CYS A 86 -2.66 4.15 -0.31
N CYS A 87 -2.43 5.38 -0.76
CA CYS A 87 -3.30 6.06 -1.71
C CYS A 87 -3.45 5.25 -3.00
N LEU A 88 -2.33 4.78 -3.56
CA LEU A 88 -2.35 3.97 -4.79
C LEU A 88 -3.08 2.64 -4.59
N PHE A 89 -2.89 1.97 -3.45
CA PHE A 89 -3.64 0.78 -3.06
C PHE A 89 -5.15 1.03 -3.04
N PHE A 90 -5.58 2.16 -2.47
CA PHE A 90 -6.99 2.50 -2.39
C PHE A 90 -7.59 2.79 -3.77
N GLU A 91 -6.86 3.46 -4.67
CA GLU A 91 -7.30 3.66 -6.05
C GLU A 91 -7.45 2.33 -6.80
N ALA A 92 -6.51 1.38 -6.62
CA ALA A 92 -6.63 0.05 -7.24
C ALA A 92 -7.87 -0.71 -6.75
N ARG A 93 -8.26 -0.49 -5.49
CA ARG A 93 -9.52 -1.01 -4.97
C ARG A 93 -10.72 -0.29 -5.57
N ARG A 94 -10.70 1.04 -5.67
CA ARG A 94 -11.79 1.82 -6.28
C ARG A 94 -12.04 1.38 -7.72
N GLU A 95 -10.97 1.20 -8.49
CA GLU A 95 -10.98 0.72 -9.87
C GLU A 95 -11.70 -0.62 -10.02
N ARG A 96 -11.32 -1.60 -9.19
CA ARG A 96 -11.97 -2.92 -9.16
C ARG A 96 -13.46 -2.84 -8.79
N HIS A 97 -13.87 -1.89 -7.96
CA HIS A 97 -15.27 -1.74 -7.55
C HIS A 97 -16.10 -0.97 -8.58
N SER A 98 -15.52 -0.04 -9.33
CA SER A 98 -16.20 0.73 -10.37
C SER A 98 -16.19 0.04 -11.74
N GLY A 99 -15.42 -1.05 -11.90
CA GLY A 99 -15.25 -1.71 -13.20
C GLY A 99 -14.47 -0.84 -14.20
N GLY A 100 -13.59 0.02 -13.70
CA GLY A 100 -12.76 0.93 -14.50
C GLY A 100 -13.42 2.17 -15.07
N MET A 101 -14.57 2.54 -14.52
CA MET A 101 -15.29 3.77 -14.92
C MET A 101 -14.84 5.02 -14.15
N SER A 102 -14.00 4.87 -13.11
CA SER A 102 -13.63 5.96 -12.19
C SER A 102 -12.14 6.21 -12.11
N THR A 103 -11.34 5.63 -13.00
CA THR A 103 -9.88 5.74 -12.99
C THR A 103 -9.48 7.18 -13.25
N ASN A 104 -8.82 7.81 -12.28
CA ASN A 104 -8.13 9.06 -12.53
C ASN A 104 -6.68 8.73 -12.89
N GLU A 105 -6.42 8.53 -14.18
CA GLU A 105 -5.08 8.17 -14.67
C GLU A 105 -4.03 9.23 -14.34
N GLU A 106 -4.39 10.51 -14.40
CA GLU A 106 -3.47 11.61 -14.04
C GLU A 106 -3.03 11.51 -12.57
N TRP A 107 -3.98 11.25 -11.68
CA TRP A 107 -3.69 11.02 -10.25
C TRP A 107 -2.80 9.79 -10.02
N ILE A 108 -3.05 8.69 -10.75
CA ILE A 108 -2.19 7.49 -10.67
C ILE A 108 -0.77 7.81 -11.13
N ARG A 109 -0.60 8.56 -12.23
CA ARG A 109 0.71 9.00 -12.72
C ARG A 109 1.41 9.89 -11.70
N GLU A 110 0.69 10.82 -11.08
CA GLU A 110 1.23 11.68 -10.01
C GLU A 110 1.74 10.86 -8.82
N LEU A 111 0.94 9.90 -8.35
CA LEU A 111 1.35 8.99 -7.28
C LEU A 111 2.59 8.19 -7.66
N LEU A 112 2.64 7.61 -8.86
CA LEU A 112 3.80 6.86 -9.34
C LEU A 112 5.06 7.73 -9.43
N ARG A 113 4.96 8.96 -9.95
CA ARG A 113 6.08 9.92 -9.98
C ARG A 113 6.60 10.22 -8.58
N ALA A 114 5.69 10.48 -7.64
CA ALA A 114 6.04 10.78 -6.25
C ALA A 114 6.72 9.57 -5.56
N ILE A 115 6.18 8.36 -5.74
CA ILE A 115 6.76 7.12 -5.24
C ILE A 115 8.18 6.91 -5.79
N ARG A 116 8.36 7.07 -7.11
CA ARG A 116 9.69 6.95 -7.74
C ARG A 116 10.68 7.95 -7.17
N ARG A 117 10.27 9.22 -7.02
CA ARG A 117 11.11 10.26 -6.43
C ARG A 117 11.55 9.91 -5.00
N LYS A 118 10.65 9.43 -4.14
CA LYS A 118 10.97 9.01 -2.77
C LYS A 118 11.99 7.86 -2.74
N VAL A 119 11.84 6.89 -3.64
CA VAL A 119 12.80 5.78 -3.76
C VAL A 119 14.15 6.24 -4.31
N GLU A 120 14.17 7.17 -5.27
CA GLU A 120 15.39 7.79 -5.78
C GLU A 120 16.16 8.58 -4.70
N THR A 121 15.44 9.27 -3.81
CA THR A 121 16.03 10.06 -2.72
C THR A 121 16.36 9.23 -1.48
N GLY A 122 15.93 7.97 -1.41
CA GLY A 122 16.12 7.08 -0.25
C GLY A 122 15.18 7.36 0.92
N GLU A 123 14.09 8.09 0.70
CA GLU A 123 13.02 8.34 1.68
C GLU A 123 12.07 7.12 1.72
N LEU A 124 12.48 6.06 2.42
CA LEU A 124 11.80 4.76 2.45
C LEU A 124 10.96 4.51 3.72
N ASP A 125 10.29 5.55 4.22
CA ASP A 125 9.54 5.55 5.48
C ASP A 125 8.28 4.69 5.52
#